data_AF-A0AAW5BV53-F1
#
_entry.id   AF-A0AAW5BV53-F1
#
_cell.length_a   1.000
_cell.length_b   1.000
_cell.length_c   1.000
_cell.angle_alpha   90.00
_cell.angle_beta   90.00
_cell.angle_gamma   90.00
#
_symmetry.space_group_name_H-M   'P 1'
#
loop_
_entity.id
_entity.type
_entity.pdbx_description
1 polymer ?
#
loop_
_entity_poly.entity_id
_entity_poly.type
_entity_poly.pdbx_seq_one_letter_code
_entity_poly.pdbx_strand_id
1 'polypeptide(L)'
;NFNNHFNNENFPTLISVLTDYTTHSTWIQHELDYYVVGHEYVKELLISEGVDGDKVKPLGIPVEKSFLQHRNRETVLSELGFDPE
;
A
#
# COMPACT_ATOMS: atom_id res chain seq x y z
N ASN A 1 28.50 -10.96 11.24
CA ASN A 1 27.60 -10.39 12.26
C ASN A 1 27.32 -8.93 11.96
N PHE A 2 26.50 -8.69 10.91
CA PHE A 2 26.07 -7.36 10.49
C PHE A 2 24.98 -6.76 11.40
N ASN A 3 24.30 -7.61 12.20
CA ASN A 3 23.17 -7.18 13.03
C ASN A 3 23.54 -6.31 14.23
N ASN A 4 24.82 -6.25 14.64
CA ASN A 4 25.21 -5.51 15.85
C ASN A 4 25.56 -4.03 15.61
N HIS A 5 25.65 -3.56 14.36
CA HIS A 5 25.99 -2.16 14.07
C HIS A 5 24.77 -1.21 14.07
N PHE A 6 23.55 -1.75 13.97
CA PHE A 6 22.32 -0.94 13.84
C PHE A 6 21.65 -0.57 15.16
N ASN A 7 22.14 -1.06 16.31
CA ASN A 7 21.50 -0.85 17.61
C ASN A 7 21.79 0.51 18.26
N ASN A 8 22.50 1.43 17.58
CA ASN A 8 23.02 2.66 18.23
C ASN A 8 22.73 3.98 17.50
N GLU A 9 21.87 3.98 16.48
CA GLU A 9 21.39 5.18 15.78
C GLU A 9 19.88 5.01 15.54
N ASN A 10 19.06 6.01 15.88
CA ASN A 10 17.59 5.98 15.69
C ASN A 10 17.27 5.99 14.18
N PHE A 11 17.21 4.82 13.57
CA PHE A 11 16.85 4.67 12.16
C PHE A 11 15.37 5.03 11.96
N PRO A 12 15.01 5.78 10.89
CA PRO A 12 13.62 6.12 10.64
C PRO A 12 12.78 4.87 10.34
N THR A 13 11.51 4.89 10.74
CA THR A 13 10.56 3.83 10.42
C THR A 13 10.47 3.62 8.90
N LEU A 14 10.66 2.39 8.45
CA LEU A 14 10.64 2.01 7.04
C LEU A 14 9.35 1.28 6.70
N ILE A 15 8.58 1.86 5.78
CA ILE A 15 7.27 1.36 5.36
C ILE A 15 7.29 1.10 3.86
N SER A 16 6.87 -0.10 3.45
CA SER A 16 6.64 -0.43 2.05
C SER A 16 5.16 -0.34 1.71
N VAL A 17 4.82 0.26 0.57
CA VAL A 17 3.45 0.35 0.07
C VAL A 17 3.33 -0.47 -1.20
N LEU A 18 2.59 -1.57 -1.13
CA LEU A 18 2.40 -2.51 -2.23
C LEU A 18 1.21 -2.08 -3.08
N THR A 19 1.44 -1.95 -4.39
CA THR A 19 0.44 -1.55 -5.38
C THR A 19 -0.20 -2.72 -6.12
N ASP A 20 0.33 -3.94 -5.93
CA ASP A 20 -0.15 -5.13 -6.62
C ASP A 20 -1.14 -5.90 -5.73
N TYR A 21 -2.13 -6.53 -6.36
CA TYR A 21 -3.07 -7.47 -5.71
C TYR A 21 -2.57 -8.91 -5.73
N THR A 22 -1.34 -9.15 -6.20
CA THR A 22 -0.68 -10.45 -6.27
C THR A 22 0.63 -10.40 -5.48
N THR A 23 0.96 -11.47 -4.77
CA THR A 23 2.29 -11.56 -4.15
C THR A 23 3.33 -12.03 -5.16
N HIS A 24 4.48 -11.38 -5.09
CA HIS A 24 5.74 -11.87 -5.64
C HIS A 24 6.69 -11.99 -4.46
N SER A 25 7.44 -13.10 -4.37
CA SER A 25 8.38 -13.38 -3.27
C SER A 25 9.45 -12.29 -3.07
N THR A 26 9.61 -11.38 -4.02
CA THR A 26 10.51 -10.22 -3.99
C THR A 26 10.07 -9.10 -3.03
N TRP A 27 8.84 -9.12 -2.52
CA TRP A 27 8.34 -8.06 -1.64
C TRP A 27 8.77 -8.21 -0.19
N ILE A 28 9.16 -9.41 0.24
CA ILE A 28 9.49 -9.69 1.64
C ILE A 28 10.91 -9.25 1.95
N GLN A 29 11.03 -8.24 2.80
CA GLN A 29 12.30 -7.75 3.34
C GLN A 29 12.22 -7.75 4.87
N HIS A 30 13.22 -8.32 5.52
CA HIS A 30 13.22 -8.50 6.99
C HIS A 30 13.39 -7.16 7.73
N GLU A 31 13.96 -6.17 7.06
CA GLU A 31 14.30 -4.85 7.57
C GLU A 31 13.10 -3.89 7.59
N LEU A 32 11.94 -4.30 7.06
CA LEU A 32 10.73 -3.46 7.06
C LEU A 32 9.98 -3.50 8.40
N ASP A 33 9.56 -2.32 8.85
CA ASP A 33 8.69 -2.18 10.02
C ASP A 33 7.24 -2.49 9.66
N TYR A 34 6.77 -2.00 8.51
CA TYR A 34 5.38 -2.18 8.07
C TYR A 34 5.23 -2.35 6.56
N TYR A 35 4.15 -3.05 6.18
CA TYR A 35 3.66 -3.20 4.82
C TYR A 35 2.27 -2.59 4.73
N VAL A 36 2.03 -1.70 3.78
CA VAL A 36 0.68 -1.24 3.41
C VAL A 36 0.28 -1.99 2.14
N VAL A 37 -0.89 -2.62 2.16
CA VAL A 37 -1.38 -3.44 1.04
C VAL A 37 -2.75 -3.01 0.56
N GLY A 38 -3.03 -3.30 -0.72
CA GLY A 38 -4.29 -2.95 -1.37
C GLY A 38 -5.53 -3.66 -0.82
N HIS A 39 -5.38 -4.84 -0.22
CA HIS A 39 -6.51 -5.68 0.20
C HIS A 39 -6.12 -6.68 1.29
N GLU A 40 -7.12 -7.14 2.08
CA GLU A 40 -6.94 -8.19 3.10
C GLU A 40 -6.35 -9.48 2.50
N TYR A 41 -6.75 -9.81 1.26
CA TYR A 41 -6.21 -10.97 0.53
C TYR A 41 -4.68 -10.94 0.42
N VAL A 42 -4.10 -9.78 0.12
CA VAL A 42 -2.64 -9.64 0.00
C VAL A 42 -1.97 -9.76 1.37
N LYS A 43 -2.64 -9.30 2.43
CA LYS A 43 -2.17 -9.49 3.80
C LYS A 43 -2.11 -10.98 4.17
N GLU A 44 -3.16 -11.75 3.88
CA GLU A 44 -3.17 -13.19 4.13
C GLU A 44 -2.07 -13.92 3.35
N LEU A 45 -1.80 -13.52 2.09
CA LEU A 45 -0.70 -14.06 1.32
C LEU A 45 0.66 -13.78 1.98
N LEU A 46 0.94 -12.54 2.39
CA LEU A 46 2.20 -12.19 3.08
C LEU A 46 2.36 -12.93 4.40
N ILE A 47 1.27 -13.11 5.17
CA ILE A 47 1.28 -13.91 6.39
C ILE A 47 1.63 -15.36 6.08
N SER A 48 1.05 -15.93 5.01
CA SER A 48 1.36 -17.30 4.56
C SER A 48 2.81 -17.49 4.11
N GLU A 49 3.46 -16.40 3.67
CA GLU A 49 4.87 -16.36 3.28
C GLU A 49 5.81 -16.03 4.47
N GLY A 50 5.28 -15.85 5.68
CA GLY A 50 6.05 -15.72 6.91
C GLY A 50 6.21 -14.29 7.44
N VAL A 51 5.52 -13.31 6.89
CA VAL A 51 5.48 -11.95 7.44
C VAL A 51 4.57 -11.91 8.67
N ASP A 52 5.01 -11.22 9.72
CA ASP A 52 4.17 -10.97 10.89
C ASP A 52 2.92 -10.17 10.50
N GLY A 53 1.73 -10.72 10.79
CA GLY A 53 0.45 -10.10 10.45
C GLY A 53 0.25 -8.72 11.08
N ASP A 54 0.87 -8.46 12.23
CA ASP A 54 0.82 -7.14 12.87
C ASP A 54 1.59 -6.07 12.08
N LYS A 55 2.56 -6.48 11.26
CA LYS A 55 3.30 -5.58 10.36
C LYS A 55 2.52 -5.22 9.09
N VAL A 56 1.46 -5.95 8.75
CA VAL A 56 0.73 -5.77 7.49
C VAL A 56 -0.57 -4.99 7.69
N LYS A 57 -0.72 -3.87 6.99
CA LYS A 57 -1.82 -2.91 7.09
C LYS A 57 -2.61 -2.85 5.76
N PRO A 58 -3.82 -3.42 5.68
CA PRO A 58 -4.63 -3.44 4.46
C PRO A 58 -5.42 -2.13 4.30
N LEU A 59 -4.71 -1.03 4.03
CA LEU A 59 -5.30 0.31 3.95
C LEU A 59 -5.75 0.69 2.53
N GLY A 60 -5.49 -0.15 1.53
CA GLY A 60 -5.78 0.14 0.13
C GLY A 60 -4.59 0.75 -0.61
N ILE A 61 -4.70 0.79 -1.94
CA ILE A 61 -3.71 1.45 -2.79
C ILE A 61 -3.88 2.96 -2.65
N PRO A 62 -2.80 3.73 -2.40
CA PRO A 62 -2.89 5.17 -2.37
C PRO A 62 -3.38 5.71 -3.71
N VAL A 63 -4.42 6.53 -3.66
CA VAL A 63 -4.93 7.28 -4.81
C VAL A 63 -4.67 8.76 -4.61
N GLU A 64 -4.66 9.51 -5.70
CA GLU A 64 -4.60 10.97 -5.63
C GLU A 64 -5.81 11.51 -4.85
N LYS A 65 -5.61 12.56 -4.04
CA LYS A 65 -6.68 13.10 -3.18
C LYS A 65 -7.89 13.61 -3.97
N SER A 66 -7.69 14.00 -5.23
CA SER A 66 -8.76 14.41 -6.15
C SER A 66 -9.83 13.31 -6.33
N PHE A 67 -9.43 12.03 -6.32
CA PHE A 67 -10.35 10.89 -6.44
C PHE A 67 -11.25 10.70 -5.21
N LEU A 68 -10.91 11.31 -4.07
CA LEU A 68 -11.75 11.30 -2.88
C LEU A 68 -12.84 12.39 -2.92
N GLN A 69 -12.80 13.28 -3.92
CA GLN A 69 -13.79 14.33 -4.09
C GLN A 69 -14.92 13.83 -4.99
N HIS A 70 -16.16 14.00 -4.53
CA HIS A 70 -17.32 13.72 -5.36
C HIS A 70 -17.48 14.83 -6.41
N ARG A 71 -17.49 14.45 -7.69
CA ARG A 71 -17.82 15.34 -8.81
C ARG A 71 -19.19 14.98 -9.38
N ASN A 72 -20.00 15.98 -9.69
CA ASN A 72 -21.29 15.79 -10.33
C ASN A 72 -21.10 15.20 -11.76
N ARG A 73 -21.89 14.16 -12.08
CA ARG A 73 -21.78 13.41 -13.33
C ARG A 73 -21.99 14.30 -14.56
N GLU A 74 -23.06 15.09 -14.56
CA GLU A 74 -23.45 15.95 -15.69
C GLU A 74 -22.36 16.99 -15.99
N THR A 75 -21.75 17.54 -14.94
CA THR A 75 -20.62 18.47 -15.04
C THR A 75 -19.41 17.80 -15.68
N VAL A 76 -19.03 16.61 -15.22
CA VAL A 76 -17.88 15.86 -15.77
C VAL A 76 -18.13 15.46 -17.22
N LEU A 77 -19.33 15.01 -17.57
CA LEU A 77 -19.68 14.68 -18.96
C LEU A 77 -19.57 15.90 -19.87
N SER A 78 -20.12 17.04 -19.45
CA SER A 78 -20.03 18.30 -20.19
C SER A 78 -18.58 18.75 -20.40
N GLU A 79 -17.74 18.68 -19.36
CA GLU A 79 -16.30 19.02 -19.44
C GLU A 79 -15.53 18.13 -20.42
N LEU A 80 -15.94 16.86 -20.53
CA LEU A 80 -15.33 15.87 -21.42
C LEU A 80 -15.93 15.87 -22.85
N GLY A 81 -16.98 16.66 -23.09
CA GLY A 81 -17.68 16.73 -24.39
C GLY A 81 -18.66 15.58 -24.65
N PHE A 82 -19.14 14.90 -23.61
CA PHE A 82 -20.19 13.88 -23.68
C PHE A 82 -21.57 14.47 -23.38
N ASP A 83 -22.63 13.78 -23.83
CA ASP A 83 -24.01 14.14 -23.53
C ASP A 83 -24.33 13.89 -22.03
N PRO A 84 -24.74 14.93 -21.27
CA PRO A 84 -25.11 14.77 -19.86
C PRO A 84 -26.48 14.11 -19.64
N GLU A 85 -27.38 14.13 -20.64
CA GLU A 85 -28.74 13.56 -20.55
C GLU A 85 -28.80 12.04 -20.79
#